data_AF-A0A948TQQ3-F1
#
_entry.id   AF-A0A948TQQ3-F1
#
_cell.length_a   1.000
_cell.length_b   1.000
_cell.length_c   1.000
_cell.angle_alpha   90.00
_cell.angle_beta   90.00
_cell.angle_gamma   90.00
#
_symmetry.space_group_name_H-M   'P 1'
#
loop_
_entity.id
_entity.type
_entity.pdbx_description
1 polymer ?
#
loop_
_entity_poly.entity_id
_entity_poly.type
_entity_poly.pdbx_seq_one_letter_code
_entity_poly.pdbx_strand_id
1 'polypeptide(L)'
;MNEPACALCAATGGALVFQAEKFRVIRAQEAGFPAFYRVVWTAHVAEFSSLDLNDRALCMAAVCAVEQVLREQLQPTKINLAALGNVVPHLHWHVIARFGWDSHFPAPVWGSPQRPVDGAAVVALAARLDEVDDAIARALSA
;
A
#
# COMPACT_ATOMS: atom_id res chain seq x y z
N MET A 1 14.19 -15.44 -7.38
CA MET A 1 14.12 -16.64 -6.50
C MET A 1 13.52 -16.19 -5.18
N ASN A 2 12.72 -17.02 -4.51
CA ASN A 2 12.15 -16.66 -3.20
C ASN A 2 13.21 -16.84 -2.10
N GLU A 3 13.28 -15.90 -1.17
CA GLU A 3 14.22 -15.94 -0.05
C GLU A 3 13.48 -16.41 1.22
N PRO A 4 13.85 -17.56 1.83
CA PRO A 4 13.10 -18.15 2.94
C PRO A 4 12.99 -17.25 4.17
N ALA A 5 14.02 -16.43 4.43
CA ALA A 5 14.04 -15.47 5.53
C ALA A 5 13.26 -14.17 5.25
N CYS A 6 12.80 -13.95 4.00
CA CYS A 6 12.07 -12.74 3.64
C CYS A 6 10.59 -12.86 3.99
N ALA A 7 10.09 -11.96 4.83
CA ALA A 7 8.68 -11.92 5.23
C ALA A 7 7.70 -11.79 4.05
N LEU A 8 8.10 -11.09 2.97
CA LEU A 8 7.27 -10.90 1.77
C LEU A 8 7.37 -12.05 0.76
N CYS A 9 8.35 -12.95 0.90
CA CYS A 9 8.37 -14.23 0.21
C CYS A 9 7.59 -15.31 0.97
N ALA A 10 7.71 -15.30 2.32
CA ALA A 10 7.12 -16.33 3.18
C ALA A 10 5.62 -16.15 3.41
N ALA A 11 5.09 -14.92 3.30
CA ALA A 11 3.69 -14.62 3.56
C ALA A 11 3.15 -13.52 2.65
N THR A 12 1.82 -13.44 2.57
CA THR A 12 1.11 -12.41 1.80
C THR A 12 1.49 -10.99 2.26
N GLY A 13 1.62 -10.79 3.58
CA GLY A 13 2.02 -9.52 4.21
C GLY A 13 0.85 -8.60 4.63
N GLY A 14 -0.40 -9.04 4.45
CA GLY A 14 -1.63 -8.29 4.73
C GLY A 14 -2.86 -9.02 4.16
N ALA A 15 -4.02 -8.37 4.18
CA ALA A 15 -5.20 -8.87 3.48
C ALA A 15 -4.98 -8.79 1.96
N LEU A 16 -5.16 -9.91 1.25
CA LEU A 16 -4.96 -9.95 -0.20
C LEU A 16 -6.11 -9.23 -0.91
N VAL A 17 -5.79 -8.21 -1.69
CA VAL A 17 -6.76 -7.42 -2.46
C VAL A 17 -6.76 -7.84 -3.93
N PHE A 18 -5.57 -8.05 -4.49
CA PHE A 18 -5.42 -8.45 -5.89
C PHE A 18 -4.13 -9.24 -6.08
N GLN A 19 -4.14 -10.22 -6.99
CA GLN A 19 -2.98 -11.03 -7.34
C GLN A 19 -2.82 -11.08 -8.87
N ALA A 20 -1.69 -10.57 -9.36
CA ALA A 20 -1.22 -10.73 -10.73
C ALA A 20 -0.10 -11.77 -10.80
N GLU A 21 0.45 -12.00 -11.99
CA GLU A 21 1.65 -12.83 -12.16
C GLU A 21 2.87 -12.22 -11.43
N LYS A 22 3.15 -10.94 -11.68
CA LYS A 22 4.39 -10.28 -11.25
C LYS A 22 4.29 -9.47 -9.97
N PHE A 23 3.08 -9.18 -9.50
CA PHE A 23 2.88 -8.42 -8.26
C PHE A 23 1.57 -8.84 -7.59
N ARG A 24 1.40 -8.38 -6.35
CA ARG A 24 0.13 -8.44 -5.62
C ARG A 24 -0.15 -7.11 -4.94
N VAL A 25 -1.41 -6.83 -4.70
CA VAL A 25 -1.85 -5.71 -3.86
C VAL A 25 -2.42 -6.26 -2.58
N ILE A 26 -1.99 -5.69 -1.46
CA ILE A 26 -2.44 -6.06 -0.13
C ILE A 26 -2.87 -4.82 0.64
N ARG A 27 -3.82 -4.99 1.55
CA ARG A 27 -4.12 -4.02 2.60
C ARG A 27 -3.38 -4.42 3.87
N ALA A 28 -2.41 -3.60 4.27
CA ALA A 28 -1.58 -3.82 5.43
C ALA A 28 -2.34 -3.40 6.71
N GLN A 29 -2.15 -4.16 7.79
CA GLN A 29 -2.69 -3.81 9.10
C GLN A 29 -1.73 -2.87 9.82
N GLU A 30 -2.01 -1.58 9.76
CA GLU A 30 -1.22 -0.54 10.42
C GLU A 30 -2.11 0.24 11.38
N ALA A 31 -1.72 0.29 12.66
CA ALA A 31 -2.54 0.88 13.71
C ALA A 31 -2.82 2.37 13.45
N GLY A 32 -4.10 2.75 13.40
CA GLY A 32 -4.52 4.12 13.11
C GLY A 32 -4.48 4.51 11.62
N PHE A 33 -4.03 3.63 10.73
CA PHE A 33 -3.94 3.88 9.28
C PHE A 33 -4.60 2.74 8.50
N PRO A 34 -5.93 2.61 8.52
CA PRO A 34 -6.60 1.43 7.96
C PRO A 34 -6.54 1.41 6.42
N ALA A 35 -6.40 2.57 5.76
CA ALA A 35 -6.22 2.70 4.31
C ALA A 35 -4.72 2.68 3.90
N PHE A 36 -3.99 1.69 4.41
CA PHE A 36 -2.57 1.47 4.12
C PHE A 36 -2.43 0.27 3.18
N TYR A 37 -2.06 0.53 1.92
CA TYR A 37 -1.91 -0.52 0.92
C TYR A 37 -0.44 -0.72 0.56
N ARG A 38 -0.13 -1.92 0.06
CA ARG A 38 1.17 -2.21 -0.53
C ARG A 38 1.01 -2.88 -1.89
N VAL A 39 1.76 -2.42 -2.87
CA VAL A 39 2.02 -3.17 -4.11
C VAL A 39 3.33 -3.93 -3.90
N VAL A 40 3.26 -5.25 -3.81
CA VAL A 40 4.41 -6.11 -3.51
C VAL A 40 4.82 -6.87 -4.77
N TRP A 41 6.07 -6.73 -5.19
CA TRP A 41 6.58 -7.48 -6.34
C TRP A 41 6.71 -8.96 -6.01
N THR A 42 6.38 -9.86 -6.93
CA THR A 42 6.39 -11.32 -6.65
C THR A 42 7.82 -11.82 -6.49
N ALA A 43 8.71 -11.47 -7.42
CA ALA A 43 10.11 -11.88 -7.33
C ALA A 43 10.83 -11.11 -6.21
N HIS A 44 11.69 -11.80 -5.46
CA HIS A 44 12.56 -11.14 -4.49
C HIS A 44 13.62 -10.31 -5.21
N VAL A 45 13.43 -9.00 -5.22
CA VAL A 45 14.37 -7.99 -5.72
C VAL A 45 14.40 -6.85 -4.72
N ALA A 46 15.59 -6.30 -4.43
CA ALA A 46 15.70 -5.21 -3.45
C ALA A 46 15.29 -3.87 -4.07
N GLU A 47 15.85 -3.55 -5.23
CA GLU A 47 15.76 -2.22 -5.81
C GLU A 47 14.75 -2.14 -6.96
N PHE A 48 14.06 -1.01 -7.06
CA PHE A 48 13.20 -0.73 -8.21
C PHE A 48 14.00 -0.67 -9.53
N SER A 49 15.26 -0.25 -9.45
CA SER A 49 16.20 -0.26 -10.58
C SER A 49 16.67 -1.67 -10.97
N SER A 50 16.39 -2.71 -10.18
CA SER A 50 16.65 -4.10 -10.58
C SER A 50 15.61 -4.65 -11.55
N LEU A 51 14.45 -4.00 -11.68
CA LEU A 51 13.44 -4.34 -12.70
C LEU A 51 13.87 -3.81 -14.07
N ASP A 52 13.47 -4.51 -15.14
CA ASP A 52 13.57 -3.98 -16.50
C ASP A 52 12.55 -2.84 -16.75
N LEU A 53 12.65 -2.18 -17.90
CA LEU A 53 11.79 -1.01 -18.19
C LEU A 53 10.30 -1.35 -18.23
N ASN A 54 9.94 -2.54 -18.74
CA ASN A 54 8.54 -2.96 -18.84
C ASN A 54 7.99 -3.28 -17.45
N ASP A 55 8.79 -3.94 -16.62
CA ASP A 55 8.40 -4.30 -15.25
C ASP A 55 8.33 -3.09 -14.32
N ARG A 56 9.19 -2.08 -14.52
CA ARG A 56 9.05 -0.78 -13.84
C ARG A 56 7.74 -0.09 -14.24
N ALA A 57 7.42 -0.06 -15.53
CA ALA A 57 6.19 0.55 -16.02
C ALA A 57 4.95 -0.18 -15.48
N LEU A 58 4.95 -1.51 -15.50
CA LEU A 58 3.89 -2.35 -14.94
C LEU A 58 3.70 -2.10 -13.45
N CYS A 59 4.79 -2.10 -12.67
CA CYS A 59 4.75 -1.86 -11.24
C CYS A 59 4.18 -0.47 -10.92
N MET A 60 4.64 0.57 -11.63
CA MET A 60 4.13 1.93 -11.41
C MET A 60 2.70 2.12 -11.88
N ALA A 61 2.27 1.45 -12.95
CA ALA A 61 0.87 1.45 -13.36
C ALA A 61 -0.02 0.87 -12.26
N ALA A 62 0.39 -0.23 -11.62
CA ALA A 62 -0.33 -0.79 -10.48
C ALA A 62 -0.39 0.15 -9.27
N VAL A 63 0.74 0.81 -8.94
CA VAL A 63 0.80 1.82 -7.87
C VAL A 63 -0.16 2.98 -8.14
N CYS A 64 -0.14 3.52 -9.37
CA CYS A 64 -1.01 4.60 -9.78
C CYS A 64 -2.49 4.21 -9.78
N ALA A 65 -2.84 2.99 -10.20
CA ALA A 65 -4.21 2.50 -10.16
C ALA A 65 -4.74 2.42 -8.72
N VAL A 66 -3.94 1.89 -7.79
CA VAL A 66 -4.29 1.88 -6.36
C VAL A 66 -4.44 3.31 -5.84
N GLU A 67 -3.51 4.21 -6.15
CA GLU A 67 -3.62 5.62 -5.77
C GLU A 67 -4.94 6.25 -6.25
N GLN A 68 -5.28 6.06 -7.52
CA GLN A 68 -6.48 6.65 -8.14
C GLN A 68 -7.75 6.16 -7.45
N VAL A 69 -7.88 4.85 -7.22
CA VAL A 69 -9.03 4.29 -6.50
C VAL A 69 -9.13 4.87 -5.09
N LEU A 70 -8.02 4.95 -4.35
CA LEU A 70 -8.03 5.56 -3.01
C LEU A 70 -8.47 7.02 -3.05
N ARG A 71 -8.02 7.78 -4.05
CA ARG A 71 -8.41 9.20 -4.21
C ARG A 71 -9.90 9.34 -4.50
N GLU A 72 -10.41 8.54 -5.41
CA GLU A 72 -11.81 8.59 -5.85
C GLU A 72 -12.77 8.13 -4.74
N GLN A 73 -12.45 7.01 -4.09
CA GLN A 73 -13.33 6.40 -3.10
C GLN A 73 -13.23 7.09 -1.75
N LEU A 74 -12.02 7.43 -1.29
CA LEU A 74 -11.81 7.88 0.09
C LEU A 74 -11.65 9.39 0.25
N GLN A 75 -11.42 10.12 -0.84
CA GLN A 75 -11.17 11.58 -0.84
C GLN A 75 -10.15 12.00 0.26
N PRO A 76 -8.97 11.36 0.33
CA PRO A 76 -7.96 11.69 1.32
C PRO A 76 -7.43 13.11 1.09
N THR A 77 -6.94 13.72 2.16
CA THR A 77 -6.22 14.99 2.09
C THR A 77 -4.96 14.86 1.23
N LYS A 78 -4.26 13.72 1.30
CA LYS A 78 -3.08 13.43 0.46
C LYS A 78 -2.84 11.92 0.32
N ILE A 79 -2.22 11.51 -0.79
CA ILE A 79 -1.63 10.16 -0.91
C ILE A 79 -0.13 10.24 -0.65
N ASN A 80 0.42 9.28 0.11
CA ASN A 80 1.86 9.06 0.23
C ASN A 80 2.24 7.79 -0.55
N LEU A 81 3.28 7.91 -1.39
CA LEU A 81 3.90 6.81 -2.13
C LEU A 81 5.34 6.66 -1.65
N ALA A 82 5.77 5.45 -1.30
CA ALA A 82 7.17 5.21 -0.93
C ALA A 82 7.57 3.76 -1.16
N ALA A 83 8.77 3.55 -1.72
CA ALA A 83 9.50 2.29 -1.63
C ALA A 83 10.72 2.54 -0.74
N LEU A 84 10.76 1.92 0.44
CA LEU A 84 11.86 2.06 1.40
C LEU A 84 12.72 0.79 1.41
N GLY A 85 12.24 -0.26 2.08
CA GLY A 85 12.91 -1.57 2.07
C GLY A 85 14.09 -1.74 3.02
N ASN A 86 14.37 -0.78 3.91
CA ASN A 86 15.52 -0.86 4.83
C ASN A 86 15.52 -2.11 5.74
N VAL A 87 14.35 -2.53 6.23
CA VAL A 87 14.21 -3.70 7.13
C VAL A 87 13.87 -4.97 6.34
N VAL A 88 13.06 -4.84 5.29
CA VAL A 88 12.69 -5.94 4.39
C VAL A 88 13.08 -5.52 2.97
N PRO A 89 14.29 -5.89 2.50
CA PRO A 89 14.82 -5.49 1.20
C PRO A 89 14.21 -6.32 0.06
N HIS A 90 12.88 -6.27 -0.02
CA HIS A 90 12.07 -6.86 -1.08
C HIS A 90 11.14 -5.77 -1.57
N LEU A 91 11.22 -5.43 -2.84
CA LEU A 91 10.48 -4.36 -3.49
C LEU A 91 8.98 -4.41 -3.17
N HIS A 92 8.55 -3.39 -2.45
CA HIS A 92 7.15 -3.08 -2.24
C HIS A 92 6.98 -1.57 -2.16
N TRP A 93 5.89 -1.09 -2.75
CA TRP A 93 5.47 0.30 -2.65
C TRP A 93 4.37 0.43 -1.62
N HIS A 94 4.53 1.35 -0.68
CA HIS A 94 3.46 1.82 0.19
C HIS A 94 2.57 2.80 -0.58
N VAL A 95 1.25 2.60 -0.55
CA VAL A 95 0.25 3.51 -1.10
C VAL A 95 -0.74 3.84 0.02
N ILE A 96 -0.63 5.06 0.57
CA ILE A 96 -1.26 5.39 1.86
C ILE A 96 -2.19 6.59 1.69
N ALA A 97 -3.47 6.40 1.98
CA ALA A 97 -4.44 7.49 2.07
C ALA A 97 -4.29 8.24 3.41
N ARG A 98 -3.96 9.53 3.35
CA ARG A 98 -3.70 10.40 4.51
C ARG A 98 -4.82 11.42 4.68
N PHE A 99 -5.14 11.73 5.93
CA PHE A 99 -6.24 12.61 6.26
C PHE A 99 -5.79 13.71 7.22
N GLY A 100 -6.40 14.90 7.11
CA GLY A 100 -6.10 16.01 8.02
C GLY A 100 -6.34 15.67 9.49
N TRP A 101 -7.23 14.73 9.80
CA TRP A 101 -7.49 14.25 11.15
C TRP A 101 -6.52 13.16 11.62
N ASP A 102 -5.72 12.56 10.72
CA ASP A 102 -4.85 11.45 11.12
C ASP A 102 -3.79 11.90 12.13
N SER A 103 -3.29 10.93 12.91
CA SER A 103 -2.43 11.20 14.07
C SER A 103 -1.10 11.85 13.70
N HIS A 104 -0.64 11.76 12.45
CA HIS A 104 0.68 12.23 12.03
C HIS A 104 0.63 13.42 11.08
N PHE A 105 -0.49 13.73 10.42
CA PHE A 105 -0.55 14.79 9.41
C PHE A 105 -0.16 16.17 10.00
N PRO A 106 0.76 16.95 9.38
CA PRO A 106 1.32 16.78 8.03
C PRO A 106 2.64 15.98 7.94
N ALA A 107 3.12 15.41 9.05
CA ALA A 107 4.32 14.57 9.08
C ALA A 107 4.10 13.21 8.38
N PRO A 108 5.17 12.53 7.93
CA PRO A 108 5.09 11.16 7.44
C PRO A 108 4.55 10.21 8.51
N VAL A 109 3.92 9.10 8.09
CA VAL A 109 3.36 8.09 9.01
C VAL A 109 4.40 7.41 9.91
N TRP A 110 5.68 7.49 9.53
CA TRP A 110 6.82 6.95 10.30
C TRP A 110 7.50 7.99 11.19
N GLY A 111 6.98 9.22 11.24
CA GLY A 111 7.48 10.28 12.12
C GLY A 111 6.82 10.25 13.50
N SER A 112 7.00 11.32 14.28
CA SER A 112 6.32 11.48 15.55
C SER A 112 4.84 11.85 15.36
N PRO A 113 3.91 11.32 16.17
CA PRO A 113 2.51 11.72 16.12
C PRO A 113 2.36 13.20 16.51
N GLN A 114 1.47 13.89 15.80
CA GLN A 114 1.12 15.30 15.98
C GLN A 114 -0.14 15.47 16.85
N ARG A 115 -0.95 14.41 16.97
CA ARG A 115 -2.19 14.36 17.75
C ARG A 115 -2.59 12.92 18.10
N PRO A 116 -3.46 12.70 19.09
CA PRO A 116 -4.04 11.39 19.37
C PRO A 116 -4.78 10.82 18.15
N VAL A 117 -4.91 9.49 18.09
CA VAL A 117 -5.70 8.82 17.05
C VAL A 117 -7.19 9.12 17.27
N ASP A 118 -7.86 9.59 16.22
CA ASP A 118 -9.32 9.70 16.20
C ASP A 118 -9.93 8.33 15.89
N GLY A 119 -10.31 7.61 16.95
CA GLY A 119 -10.88 6.26 16.84
C GLY A 119 -12.19 6.22 16.04
N ALA A 120 -13.03 7.25 16.14
CA ALA A 120 -14.30 7.29 15.42
C ALA A 120 -14.06 7.45 13.90
N ALA A 121 -13.13 8.34 13.52
CA ALA A 121 -12.74 8.52 12.12
C ALA A 121 -12.08 7.25 11.55
N VAL A 122 -11.25 6.55 12.33
CA VAL A 122 -10.63 5.27 11.94
C VAL A 122 -11.70 4.20 11.68
N VAL A 123 -12.67 4.04 12.58
CA VAL A 123 -13.76 3.07 12.43
C VAL A 123 -14.63 3.39 11.22
N ALA A 124 -15.00 4.67 11.04
CA ALA A 124 -15.78 5.10 9.89
C ALA A 124 -15.06 4.86 8.56
N LEU A 125 -13.74 5.10 8.52
CA LEU A 125 -12.92 4.80 7.34
C LEU A 125 -12.83 3.28 7.09
N ALA A 126 -12.59 2.49 8.13
CA ALA A 126 -12.43 1.05 8.04
C ALA A 126 -13.69 0.35 7.50
N ALA A 127 -14.88 0.85 7.84
CA ALA A 127 -16.17 0.32 7.35
C ALA A 127 -16.35 0.41 5.83
N ARG A 128 -15.53 1.21 5.13
CA ARG A 128 -15.61 1.40 3.67
C ARG A 128 -14.58 0.57 2.90
N LEU A 129 -13.64 -0.10 3.59
CA LEU A 129 -12.45 -0.63 2.92
C LEU A 129 -12.70 -1.89 2.11
N ASP A 130 -13.72 -2.68 2.41
CA ASP A 130 -14.03 -3.85 1.60
C ASP A 130 -14.54 -3.43 0.21
N GLU A 131 -15.34 -2.36 0.11
CA GLU A 131 -15.75 -1.78 -1.19
C GLU A 131 -14.56 -1.17 -1.96
N VAL A 132 -13.58 -0.62 -1.24
CA VAL A 132 -12.36 -0.08 -1.83
C VAL A 132 -11.45 -1.20 -2.34
N ASP A 133 -11.31 -2.28 -1.57
CA ASP A 133 -10.55 -3.48 -1.98
C ASP A 133 -11.14 -4.03 -3.29
N ASP A 134 -12.47 -4.17 -3.37
CA ASP A 134 -13.18 -4.58 -4.57
C ASP A 134 -12.95 -3.63 -5.76
N ALA A 135 -12.94 -2.32 -5.52
CA ALA A 135 -12.68 -1.32 -6.56
C ALA A 135 -11.23 -1.39 -7.07
N ILE A 136 -10.26 -1.61 -6.19
CA ILE A 136 -8.86 -1.84 -6.56
C ILE A 136 -8.73 -3.09 -7.41
N ALA A 137 -9.34 -4.20 -7.00
CA ALA A 137 -9.30 -5.46 -7.74
C ALA A 137 -9.88 -5.31 -9.15
N ARG A 138 -11.01 -4.60 -9.30
CA ARG A 138 -11.60 -4.30 -10.61
C ARG A 138 -10.68 -3.43 -11.47
N ALA A 139 -10.12 -2.36 -10.92
CA ALA A 139 -9.25 -1.44 -11.65
C ALA A 139 -7.98 -2.11 -12.18
N LEU A 140 -7.45 -3.10 -11.46
CA LEU A 140 -6.25 -3.85 -11.85
C LEU A 140 -6.52 -5.04 -12.79
N SER A 141 -7.80 -5.38 -12.99
CA SER A 141 -8.23 -6.46 -13.88
C SER A 141 -8.62 -5.96 -15.28
N ALA A 142 -8.69 -4.64 -15.48
CA ALA A 142 -9.03 -3.98 -16.73
C ALA A 142 -7.79 -3.77 -17.61
#